data_AF-A0A932YY31-F1
#
_entry.id   AF-A0A932YY31-F1
#
_cell.length_a   1.000
_cell.length_b   1.000
_cell.length_c   1.000
_cell.angle_alpha   90.00
_cell.angle_beta   90.00
_cell.angle_gamma   90.00
#
_symmetry.space_group_name_H-M   'P 1'
#
loop_
_entity.id
_entity.type
_entity.pdbx_description
1 polymer ?
#
loop_
_entity_poly.entity_id
_entity_poly.type
_entity_poly.pdbx_seq_one_letter_code
_entity_poly.pdbx_strand_id
1 'polypeptide(L)'
;MSDSHGGDGTGELHPYFFHRDSTDVLREAFGTLLSSRAEPTARKPSAETDEETVILEQRHMLFAHDAPMQQLFDGDFDAFAQALDEPWRFDERLRRRRSTVPPHAPSVEHGEGEHAQTRLWEFHGDDAHEHAHAHAHEHGPSESDPVYDRAFQWACRIERWGRRVYVAQKDRDCYRAFANVTLVPAKIAFASSASSDNDVAGFTTALIGYRQAWIFCLRVLESLGSCYARRVGRGQTVHEFLDEGRDLLADIESRIAEVESELRFRKGNTE
;
A
#
# COMPACT_ATOMS: atom_id res chain seq x y z
N MET A 1 17.83 65.40 9.88
CA MET A 1 19.05 64.82 10.47
C MET A 1 18.65 63.54 11.17
N SER A 2 19.21 62.42 10.67
CA SER A 2 19.44 61.13 11.33
C SER A 2 18.20 60.37 11.84
N ASP A 3 17.70 59.35 11.13
CA ASP A 3 18.25 58.03 10.77
C ASP A 3 17.90 56.94 11.79
N SER A 4 17.50 55.78 11.23
CA SER A 4 17.62 54.41 11.75
C SER A 4 16.63 53.93 12.82
N HIS A 5 16.17 52.68 12.90
CA HIS A 5 16.15 51.47 12.03
C HIS A 5 15.35 50.37 12.79
N GLY A 6 14.74 49.44 12.04
CA GLY A 6 14.52 48.03 12.44
C GLY A 6 13.31 47.73 13.34
N GLY A 7 12.50 46.71 13.11
CA GLY A 7 12.59 45.62 12.14
C GLY A 7 11.35 44.72 12.25
N ASP A 8 11.07 44.04 11.15
CA ASP A 8 10.05 42.99 11.00
C ASP A 8 10.13 41.91 12.08
N GLY A 9 8.96 41.44 12.47
CA GLY A 9 8.78 40.32 13.38
C GLY A 9 7.41 39.67 13.22
N THR A 10 7.00 39.39 11.98
CA THR A 10 5.93 38.42 11.71
C THR A 10 6.44 37.04 12.11
N GLY A 11 6.17 36.65 13.35
CA GLY A 11 6.36 35.28 13.81
C GLY A 11 5.33 34.37 13.16
N GLU A 12 5.57 33.99 11.91
CA GLU A 12 4.91 32.83 11.31
C GLU A 12 5.42 31.59 12.03
N LEU A 13 4.58 31.07 12.94
CA LEU A 13 4.75 29.73 13.49
C LEU A 13 4.48 28.72 12.37
N HIS A 14 5.55 28.17 11.80
CA HIS A 14 5.49 27.02 10.91
C HIS A 14 4.80 25.83 11.59
N PRO A 15 3.67 25.30 11.06
CA PRO A 15 2.95 24.20 11.68
C PRO A 15 3.31 22.86 11.01
N TYR A 16 4.60 22.50 10.96
CA TYR A 16 5.01 21.16 10.48
C TYR A 16 6.25 20.67 11.24
N PHE A 17 6.11 20.51 12.56
CA PHE A 17 7.01 19.63 13.30
C PHE A 17 6.44 18.21 13.21
N PHE A 18 6.77 17.51 12.14
CA PHE A 18 6.57 16.06 12.07
C PHE A 18 7.57 15.38 13.01
N HIS A 19 7.08 14.46 13.84
CA HIS A 19 7.93 13.57 14.64
C HIS A 19 8.77 12.69 13.70
N ARG A 20 10.03 13.09 13.57
CA ARG A 20 11.09 12.51 12.74
C ARG A 20 11.34 11.01 12.97
N ASP A 21 10.87 10.45 14.09
CA ASP A 21 11.21 9.10 14.52
C ASP A 21 10.48 7.97 13.76
N SER A 22 9.27 8.20 13.24
CA SER A 22 8.51 7.11 12.55
C SER A 22 8.90 6.94 11.08
N THR A 23 9.27 8.04 10.40
CA THR A 23 9.73 8.02 9.01
C THR A 23 11.16 7.47 8.89
N ASP A 24 12.02 7.75 9.86
CA ASP A 24 13.39 7.22 9.90
C ASP A 24 13.40 5.71 10.18
N VAL A 25 12.49 5.17 11.00
CA VAL A 25 12.36 3.72 11.23
C VAL A 25 11.93 2.97 9.96
N LEU A 26 10.99 3.52 9.19
CA LEU A 26 10.61 2.91 7.90
C LEU A 26 11.76 2.99 6.90
N ARG A 27 12.45 4.14 6.81
CA ARG A 27 13.58 4.32 5.90
C ARG A 27 14.78 3.43 6.24
N GLU A 28 15.06 3.23 7.53
CA GLU A 28 16.11 2.34 8.03
C GLU A 28 15.74 0.86 7.83
N ALA A 29 14.48 0.47 8.06
CA ALA A 29 13.99 -0.87 7.74
C ALA A 29 14.09 -1.17 6.23
N PHE A 30 13.77 -0.20 5.36
CA PHE A 30 13.95 -0.34 3.91
C PHE A 30 15.42 -0.36 3.48
N GLY A 31 16.28 0.46 4.08
CA GLY A 31 17.73 0.44 3.83
C GLY A 31 18.37 -0.89 4.23
N THR A 32 17.89 -1.50 5.31
CA THR A 32 18.37 -2.79 5.81
C THR A 32 17.87 -3.96 4.94
N LEU A 33 16.61 -3.93 4.47
CA LEU A 33 16.05 -4.90 3.52
C LEU A 33 16.75 -4.90 2.15
N LEU A 34 17.22 -3.74 1.69
CA LEU A 34 17.99 -3.63 0.45
C LEU A 34 19.46 -4.01 0.63
N SER A 35 20.02 -3.84 1.84
CA SER A 35 21.43 -4.13 2.16
C SER A 35 21.66 -5.58 2.61
N SER A 36 20.63 -6.29 3.10
CA SER A 36 20.71 -7.68 3.56
C SER A 36 20.60 -8.72 2.44
N ARG A 37 20.66 -8.29 1.17
CA ARG A 37 20.67 -9.18 -0.01
C ARG A 37 21.91 -10.08 0.08
N ALA A 38 21.71 -11.27 0.64
CA ALA A 38 22.69 -12.33 0.71
C ALA A 38 23.28 -12.60 -0.68
N GLU A 39 24.58 -12.88 -0.72
CA GLU A 39 25.32 -13.19 -1.94
C GLU A 39 24.55 -14.25 -2.76
N PRO A 40 24.18 -13.96 -4.02
CA PRO A 40 23.41 -14.89 -4.82
C PRO A 40 24.28 -16.09 -5.18
N THR A 41 23.86 -17.27 -4.73
CA THR A 41 24.35 -18.53 -5.27
C THR A 41 24.12 -18.53 -6.80
N ALA A 42 25.18 -18.83 -7.54
CA ALA A 42 25.28 -18.66 -8.99
C ALA A 42 24.27 -19.51 -9.78
N ARG A 43 23.01 -19.09 -9.83
CA ARG A 43 22.10 -19.43 -10.93
C ARG A 43 22.49 -18.58 -12.13
N LYS A 44 22.59 -19.19 -13.31
CA LYS A 44 22.71 -18.46 -14.58
C LYS A 44 21.64 -17.37 -14.61
N PRO A 45 21.99 -16.08 -14.82
CA PRO A 45 20.99 -15.04 -14.96
C PRO A 45 20.25 -15.32 -16.26
N SER A 46 19.08 -15.96 -16.19
CA SER A 46 18.03 -15.63 -17.15
C SER A 46 17.84 -14.13 -17.05
N ALA A 47 17.78 -13.44 -18.18
CA ALA A 47 17.56 -12.00 -18.21
C ALA A 47 16.17 -11.72 -17.62
N GLU A 48 16.12 -11.61 -16.29
CA GLU A 48 14.94 -11.25 -15.54
C GLU A 48 14.51 -9.88 -16.05
N THR A 49 13.29 -9.81 -16.55
CA THR A 49 12.78 -8.58 -17.15
C THR A 49 12.57 -7.52 -16.05
N ASP A 50 12.64 -6.25 -16.42
CA ASP A 50 12.31 -5.16 -15.49
C ASP A 50 10.89 -5.31 -14.90
N GLU A 51 9.97 -5.96 -15.64
CA GLU A 51 8.62 -6.29 -15.19
C GLU A 51 8.64 -7.32 -14.05
N GLU A 52 9.36 -8.44 -14.21
CA GLU A 52 9.51 -9.50 -13.20
C GLU A 52 10.09 -8.94 -11.89
N THR A 53 11.08 -8.04 -12.00
CA THR A 53 11.65 -7.38 -10.82
C THR A 53 10.61 -6.55 -10.07
N VAL A 54 9.78 -5.78 -10.78
CA VAL A 54 8.73 -4.95 -10.15
C VAL A 54 7.65 -5.83 -9.52
N ILE A 55 7.25 -6.91 -10.19
CA ILE A 55 6.29 -7.88 -9.66
C ILE A 55 6.83 -8.50 -8.37
N LEU A 56 8.10 -8.90 -8.35
CA LEU A 56 8.73 -9.46 -7.17
C LEU A 56 8.80 -8.45 -6.00
N GLU A 57 9.14 -7.19 -6.29
CA GLU A 57 9.13 -6.10 -5.30
C GLU A 57 7.71 -5.88 -4.71
N GLN A 58 6.66 -6.00 -5.52
CA GLN A 58 5.27 -5.87 -5.06
C GLN A 58 4.85 -7.06 -4.20
N ARG A 59 5.14 -8.29 -4.66
CA ARG A 59 4.89 -9.53 -3.90
C ARG A 59 5.57 -9.48 -2.54
N HIS A 60 6.83 -9.05 -2.49
CA HIS A 60 7.59 -8.94 -1.24
C HIS A 60 6.95 -7.95 -0.28
N MET A 61 6.50 -6.80 -0.77
CA MET A 61 5.89 -5.80 0.10
C MET A 61 4.53 -6.27 0.65
N LEU A 62 3.70 -6.91 -0.19
CA LEU A 62 2.45 -7.51 0.27
C LEU A 62 2.73 -8.55 1.36
N PHE A 63 3.71 -9.43 1.15
CA PHE A 63 4.12 -10.42 2.14
C PHE A 63 4.65 -9.79 3.43
N ALA A 64 5.50 -8.77 3.33
CA ALA A 64 6.12 -8.08 4.48
C ALA A 64 5.11 -7.36 5.40
N HIS A 65 3.90 -7.08 4.91
CA HIS A 65 2.85 -6.42 5.70
C HIS A 65 1.62 -7.30 5.95
N ASP A 66 1.66 -8.57 5.57
CA ASP A 66 0.59 -9.53 5.80
C ASP A 66 1.03 -10.57 6.83
N ALA A 67 0.76 -10.28 8.11
CA ALA A 67 1.12 -11.16 9.22
C ALA A 67 0.50 -12.57 9.10
N PRO A 68 -0.77 -12.75 8.69
CA PRO A 68 -1.32 -14.07 8.39
C PRO A 68 -0.50 -14.86 7.37
N MET A 69 -0.05 -14.21 6.29
CA MET A 69 0.79 -14.84 5.27
C MET A 69 2.18 -15.15 5.79
N GLN A 70 2.82 -14.23 6.50
CA GLN A 70 4.10 -14.51 7.15
C GLN A 70 3.99 -15.73 8.06
N GLN A 71 2.90 -15.85 8.82
CA GLN A 71 2.67 -17.00 9.67
C GLN A 71 2.40 -18.29 8.87
N LEU A 72 1.66 -18.22 7.76
CA LEU A 72 1.37 -19.38 6.91
C LEU A 72 2.62 -19.93 6.20
N PHE A 73 3.53 -19.03 5.84
CA PHE A 73 4.76 -19.37 5.13
C PHE A 73 6.00 -19.37 6.03
N ASP A 74 5.83 -19.26 7.36
CA ASP A 74 6.94 -19.19 8.33
C ASP A 74 7.98 -18.09 8.02
N GLY A 75 7.53 -16.97 7.43
CA GLY A 75 8.38 -15.87 6.98
C GLY A 75 9.16 -16.16 5.69
N ASP A 76 8.95 -17.31 5.05
CA ASP A 76 9.62 -17.69 3.80
C ASP A 76 8.94 -17.05 2.58
N PHE A 77 9.49 -15.91 2.15
CA PHE A 77 9.00 -15.19 0.98
C PHE A 77 9.14 -15.99 -0.32
N ASP A 78 10.20 -16.79 -0.48
CA ASP A 78 10.41 -17.56 -1.70
C ASP A 78 9.36 -18.67 -1.82
N ALA A 79 8.99 -19.30 -0.70
CA ALA A 79 7.89 -20.26 -0.65
C ALA A 79 6.54 -19.60 -0.95
N PHE A 80 6.30 -18.38 -0.47
CA PHE A 80 5.11 -17.60 -0.79
C PHE A 80 5.06 -17.24 -2.28
N ALA A 81 6.15 -16.70 -2.84
CA ALA A 81 6.23 -16.32 -4.25
C ALA A 81 5.99 -17.54 -5.16
N GLN A 82 6.58 -18.70 -4.84
CA GLN A 82 6.32 -19.95 -5.55
C GLN A 82 4.86 -20.40 -5.43
N ALA A 83 4.21 -20.18 -4.28
CA ALA A 83 2.80 -20.52 -4.10
C ALA A 83 1.85 -19.60 -4.87
N LEU A 84 2.24 -18.36 -5.17
CA LEU A 84 1.49 -17.48 -6.07
C LEU A 84 1.53 -17.99 -7.52
N ASP A 85 2.65 -18.54 -7.95
CA ASP A 85 2.80 -19.11 -9.30
C ASP A 85 2.21 -20.53 -9.38
N GLU A 86 2.13 -21.24 -8.26
CA GLU A 86 1.63 -22.61 -8.13
C GLU A 86 0.57 -22.73 -7.01
N PRO A 87 -0.72 -22.41 -7.28
CA PRO A 87 -1.76 -22.29 -6.25
C PRO A 87 -1.94 -23.51 -5.34
N TRP A 88 -1.67 -24.72 -5.85
CA TRP A 88 -1.77 -25.96 -5.09
C TRP A 88 -0.81 -26.02 -3.88
N ARG A 89 0.32 -25.29 -3.93
CA ARG A 89 1.26 -25.19 -2.80
C ARG A 89 0.66 -24.43 -1.63
N PHE A 90 -0.21 -23.47 -1.94
CA PHE A 90 -0.97 -22.70 -0.96
C PHE A 90 -1.91 -23.62 -0.17
N ASP A 91 -2.69 -24.44 -0.88
CA ASP A 91 -3.60 -25.41 -0.29
C ASP A 91 -2.86 -26.45 0.57
N GLU A 92 -1.68 -26.88 0.11
CA GLU A 92 -0.86 -27.82 0.88
C GLU A 92 -0.38 -27.21 2.20
N ARG A 93 0.11 -25.96 2.17
CA ARG A 93 0.50 -25.20 3.37
C ARG A 93 -0.67 -25.02 4.33
N LEU A 94 -1.84 -24.64 3.84
CA LEU A 94 -3.07 -24.53 4.65
C LEU A 94 -3.45 -25.87 5.29
N ARG A 95 -3.42 -26.97 4.52
CA ARG A 95 -3.71 -28.32 5.03
C ARG A 95 -2.71 -28.74 6.12
N ARG A 96 -1.42 -28.48 5.91
CA ARG A 96 -0.38 -28.76 6.92
C ARG A 96 -0.64 -27.96 8.21
N ARG A 97 -0.91 -26.66 8.10
CA ARG A 97 -1.22 -25.80 9.26
C ARG A 97 -2.44 -26.29 10.03
N ARG A 98 -3.52 -26.68 9.34
CA ARG A 98 -4.72 -27.28 9.97
C ARG A 98 -4.41 -28.58 10.69
N SER A 99 -3.51 -29.41 10.14
CA SER A 99 -3.12 -30.68 10.77
C SER A 99 -2.23 -30.52 12.01
N THR A 100 -1.53 -29.38 12.15
CA THR A 100 -0.67 -29.09 13.30
C THR A 100 -1.41 -28.44 14.48
N VAL A 101 -2.62 -27.92 14.27
CA VAL A 101 -3.46 -27.40 15.35
C VAL A 101 -4.05 -28.59 16.13
N PRO A 102 -3.77 -28.74 17.43
CA PRO A 102 -4.31 -29.84 18.22
C PRO A 102 -5.85 -29.85 18.18
N PRO A 103 -6.51 -31.00 18.00
CA PRO A 103 -7.98 -31.11 17.91
C PRO A 103 -8.71 -30.75 19.23
N HIS A 104 -7.97 -30.39 20.28
CA HIS A 104 -8.48 -29.99 21.59
C HIS A 104 -8.00 -28.61 22.04
N ALA A 105 -7.42 -27.81 21.13
CA ALA A 105 -7.36 -26.38 21.40
C ALA A 105 -8.81 -25.94 21.67
N PRO A 106 -9.10 -25.30 22.82
CA PRO A 106 -10.43 -24.78 23.07
C PRO A 106 -10.81 -23.97 21.84
N SER A 107 -11.97 -24.25 21.26
CA SER A 107 -12.57 -23.40 20.25
C SER A 107 -12.70 -22.04 20.91
N VAL A 108 -11.64 -21.23 20.82
CA VAL A 108 -11.76 -19.80 20.99
C VAL A 108 -12.82 -19.48 19.96
N GLU A 109 -13.98 -19.03 20.43
CA GLU A 109 -15.03 -18.50 19.57
C GLU A 109 -14.37 -17.33 18.83
N HIS A 110 -13.68 -17.65 17.75
CA HIS A 110 -13.10 -16.72 16.81
C HIS A 110 -14.30 -16.17 16.08
N GLY A 111 -14.92 -15.16 16.69
CA GLY A 111 -16.03 -14.43 16.11
C GLY A 111 -15.61 -13.97 14.71
N GLU A 112 -16.25 -14.54 13.69
CA GLU A 112 -16.42 -14.12 12.29
C GLU A 112 -15.20 -13.57 11.48
N GLY A 113 -14.02 -13.39 12.08
CA GLY A 113 -12.87 -12.69 11.51
C GLY A 113 -11.99 -13.53 10.59
N GLU A 114 -12.00 -14.87 10.71
CA GLU A 114 -11.24 -15.74 9.78
C GLU A 114 -11.84 -15.74 8.36
N HIS A 115 -13.14 -15.47 8.22
CA HIS A 115 -13.78 -15.36 6.91
C HIS A 115 -13.42 -14.04 6.18
N ALA A 116 -13.09 -12.97 6.90
CA ALA A 116 -12.66 -11.71 6.30
C ALA A 116 -11.27 -11.81 5.64
N GLN A 117 -10.34 -12.57 6.22
CA GLN A 117 -8.96 -12.71 5.69
C GLN A 117 -8.88 -13.56 4.43
N THR A 118 -9.77 -14.53 4.25
CA THR A 118 -9.77 -15.38 3.05
C THR A 118 -10.23 -14.60 1.80
N ARG A 119 -11.11 -13.60 1.97
CA ARG A 119 -11.60 -12.73 0.88
C ARG A 119 -10.55 -11.74 0.35
N LEU A 120 -9.48 -11.47 1.10
CA LEU A 120 -8.42 -10.55 0.67
C LEU A 120 -7.65 -11.06 -0.56
N TRP A 121 -7.70 -12.37 -0.82
CA TRP A 121 -6.87 -13.06 -1.83
C TRP A 121 -7.53 -13.26 -3.20
N GLU A 122 -8.86 -13.24 -3.27
CA GLU A 122 -9.59 -13.30 -4.54
C GLU A 122 -9.38 -12.02 -5.37
N PHE A 123 -8.79 -10.97 -4.78
CA PHE A 123 -8.61 -9.64 -5.37
C PHE A 123 -7.28 -9.45 -6.13
N HIS A 124 -6.53 -10.51 -6.46
CA HIS A 124 -5.21 -10.39 -7.12
C HIS A 124 -5.10 -11.08 -8.49
N GLY A 125 -6.19 -11.63 -9.05
CA GLY A 125 -6.25 -12.07 -10.45
C GLY A 125 -6.57 -10.94 -11.43
N ASP A 126 -6.49 -11.19 -12.75
CA ASP A 126 -6.93 -10.26 -13.80
C ASP A 126 -8.38 -9.74 -13.59
N ASP A 127 -9.18 -10.46 -12.80
CA ASP A 127 -10.55 -10.12 -12.40
C ASP A 127 -10.65 -9.09 -11.27
N ALA A 128 -9.55 -8.73 -10.58
CA ALA A 128 -9.54 -7.75 -9.50
C ALA A 128 -10.01 -6.37 -9.96
N HIS A 129 -9.66 -6.01 -11.19
CA HIS A 129 -10.08 -4.75 -11.78
C HIS A 129 -11.59 -4.75 -12.09
N GLU A 130 -12.13 -5.86 -12.58
CA GLU A 130 -13.57 -6.01 -12.84
C GLU A 130 -14.38 -6.13 -11.54
N HIS A 131 -13.88 -6.84 -10.54
CA HIS A 131 -14.53 -6.98 -9.24
C HIS A 131 -14.51 -5.70 -8.40
N ALA A 132 -13.43 -4.91 -8.45
CA ALA A 132 -13.39 -3.58 -7.84
C ALA A 132 -14.47 -2.67 -8.43
N HIS A 133 -14.66 -2.72 -9.76
CA HIS A 133 -15.70 -1.97 -10.45
C HIS A 133 -17.11 -2.50 -10.15
N ALA A 134 -17.29 -3.82 -10.11
CA ALA A 134 -18.59 -4.44 -9.89
C ALA A 134 -19.11 -4.18 -8.46
N HIS A 135 -18.26 -4.31 -7.43
CA HIS A 135 -18.66 -4.06 -6.04
C HIS A 135 -18.86 -2.57 -5.74
N ALA A 136 -18.17 -1.67 -6.42
CA ALA A 136 -18.41 -0.23 -6.30
C ALA A 136 -19.81 0.21 -6.81
N HIS A 137 -20.47 -0.61 -7.64
CA HIS A 137 -21.79 -0.30 -8.18
C HIS A 137 -22.96 -1.00 -7.48
N GLU A 138 -22.73 -2.07 -6.72
CA GLU A 138 -23.81 -2.82 -6.04
C GLU A 138 -24.22 -2.22 -4.69
N HIS A 139 -23.36 -1.42 -4.06
CA HIS A 139 -23.75 -0.62 -2.91
C HIS A 139 -24.20 0.72 -3.49
N GLY A 140 -25.46 1.11 -3.26
CA GLY A 140 -26.01 2.41 -3.70
C GLY A 140 -25.13 3.58 -3.25
N PRO A 141 -25.45 4.85 -3.59
CA PRO A 141 -24.64 6.03 -3.27
C PRO A 141 -24.60 6.33 -1.75
N SER A 142 -24.09 5.39 -0.98
CA SER A 142 -23.47 5.55 0.32
C SER A 142 -22.31 6.49 0.11
N GLU A 143 -22.19 7.48 0.98
CA GLU A 143 -21.15 8.52 0.99
C GLU A 143 -19.79 7.90 0.66
N SER A 144 -19.34 8.04 -0.59
CA SER A 144 -18.03 7.58 -1.00
C SER A 144 -16.99 8.41 -0.26
N ASP A 145 -15.96 7.76 0.29
CA ASP A 145 -14.85 8.47 0.92
C ASP A 145 -14.26 9.45 -0.11
N PRO A 146 -14.27 10.78 0.12
CA PRO A 146 -13.76 11.74 -0.85
C PRO A 146 -12.30 11.47 -1.24
N VAL A 147 -11.52 10.88 -0.33
CA VAL A 147 -10.13 10.47 -0.58
C VAL A 147 -10.07 9.31 -1.57
N TYR A 148 -11.02 8.36 -1.50
CA TYR A 148 -11.14 7.27 -2.46
C TYR A 148 -11.44 7.80 -3.87
N ASP A 149 -12.45 8.65 -4.01
CA ASP A 149 -12.85 9.17 -5.32
C ASP A 149 -11.71 9.94 -5.99
N ARG A 150 -11.00 10.76 -5.21
CA ARG A 150 -9.82 11.50 -5.66
C ARG A 150 -8.69 10.54 -6.06
N ALA A 151 -8.37 9.55 -5.23
CA ALA A 151 -7.35 8.55 -5.50
C ALA A 151 -7.66 7.74 -6.77
N PHE A 152 -8.92 7.37 -6.96
CA PHE A 152 -9.39 6.61 -8.10
C PHE A 152 -9.22 7.40 -9.40
N GLN A 153 -9.64 8.67 -9.43
CA GLN A 153 -9.48 9.53 -10.61
C GLN A 153 -8.01 9.80 -10.96
N TRP A 154 -7.16 9.98 -9.94
CA TRP A 154 -5.72 10.11 -10.08
C TRP A 154 -5.10 8.83 -10.67
N ALA A 155 -5.47 7.67 -10.12
CA ALA A 155 -5.02 6.36 -10.57
C ALA A 155 -5.38 6.08 -12.03
N CYS A 156 -6.64 6.30 -12.45
CA CYS A 156 -7.06 6.09 -13.84
C CYS A 156 -6.29 6.97 -14.85
N ARG A 157 -5.82 8.16 -14.44
CA ARG A 157 -5.03 9.02 -15.32
C ARG A 157 -3.59 8.54 -15.45
N ILE A 158 -2.96 8.19 -14.32
CA ILE A 158 -1.61 7.62 -14.31
C ILE A 158 -1.58 6.28 -15.02
N GLU A 159 -2.58 5.43 -14.86
CA GLU A 159 -2.62 4.12 -15.51
C GLU A 159 -2.67 4.26 -17.04
N ARG A 160 -3.57 5.10 -17.56
CA ARG A 160 -3.67 5.38 -19.00
C ARG A 160 -2.42 6.02 -19.57
N TRP A 161 -1.74 6.86 -18.79
CA TRP A 161 -0.45 7.45 -19.19
C TRP A 161 0.66 6.38 -19.17
N GLY A 162 0.83 5.71 -18.05
CA GLY A 162 1.90 4.76 -17.79
C GLY A 162 1.83 3.56 -18.72
N ARG A 163 0.64 2.99 -18.98
CA ARG A 163 0.45 1.92 -19.98
C ARG A 163 0.92 2.37 -21.37
N ARG A 164 0.53 3.56 -21.81
CA ARG A 164 0.88 4.08 -23.15
C ARG A 164 2.38 4.33 -23.28
N VAL A 165 2.99 4.96 -22.28
CA VAL A 165 4.42 5.24 -22.26
C VAL A 165 5.19 3.92 -22.18
N TYR A 166 4.78 3.02 -21.29
CA TYR A 166 5.42 1.73 -21.12
C TYR A 166 5.41 0.88 -22.40
N VAL A 167 4.28 0.79 -23.10
CA VAL A 167 4.21 0.07 -24.38
C VAL A 167 5.19 0.64 -25.41
N ALA A 168 5.41 1.97 -25.41
CA ALA A 168 6.27 2.63 -26.38
C ALA A 168 7.77 2.49 -26.09
N GLN A 169 8.19 2.55 -24.82
CA GLN A 169 9.61 2.63 -24.43
C GLN A 169 10.06 1.60 -23.41
N LYS A 170 9.16 0.74 -22.92
CA LYS A 170 9.44 -0.34 -21.96
C LYS A 170 10.20 0.11 -20.71
N ASP A 171 9.84 1.28 -20.19
CA ASP A 171 10.51 1.89 -19.05
C ASP A 171 10.06 1.32 -17.71
N ARG A 172 11.00 0.81 -16.91
CA ARG A 172 10.72 0.18 -15.61
C ARG A 172 9.95 1.09 -14.64
N ASP A 173 10.31 2.36 -14.52
CA ASP A 173 9.65 3.26 -13.57
C ASP A 173 8.24 3.62 -14.03
N CYS A 174 8.01 3.70 -15.34
CA CYS A 174 6.64 3.82 -15.86
C CYS A 174 5.79 2.61 -15.48
N TYR A 175 6.34 1.39 -15.66
CA TYR A 175 5.66 0.16 -15.26
C TYR A 175 5.34 0.16 -13.77
N ARG A 176 6.34 0.46 -12.94
CA ARG A 176 6.19 0.54 -11.49
C ARG A 176 5.15 1.59 -11.08
N ALA A 177 5.13 2.76 -11.72
CA ALA A 177 4.14 3.80 -11.43
C ALA A 177 2.71 3.31 -11.69
N PHE A 178 2.43 2.77 -12.89
CA PHE A 178 1.05 2.35 -13.17
C PHE A 178 0.66 1.06 -12.44
N ALA A 179 1.59 0.14 -12.17
CA ALA A 179 1.29 -1.06 -11.41
C ALA A 179 0.91 -0.71 -9.96
N ASN A 180 1.67 0.17 -9.30
CA ASN A 180 1.38 0.55 -7.91
C ASN A 180 0.18 1.49 -7.78
N VAL A 181 -0.11 2.33 -8.78
CA VAL A 181 -1.20 3.31 -8.66
C VAL A 181 -2.57 2.67 -8.54
N THR A 182 -2.77 1.49 -9.13
CA THR A 182 -4.02 0.72 -9.01
C THR A 182 -4.30 0.25 -7.58
N LEU A 183 -3.25 0.06 -6.78
CA LEU A 183 -3.35 -0.43 -5.41
C LEU A 183 -3.73 0.68 -4.42
N VAL A 184 -3.49 1.95 -4.74
CA VAL A 184 -3.83 3.07 -3.87
C VAL A 184 -5.34 3.15 -3.59
N PRO A 185 -6.24 3.30 -4.60
CA PRO A 185 -7.68 3.34 -4.35
C PRO A 185 -8.22 2.03 -3.78
N ALA A 186 -7.68 0.87 -4.20
CA ALA A 186 -8.09 -0.43 -3.65
C ALA A 186 -7.85 -0.52 -2.14
N LYS A 187 -6.68 -0.05 -1.66
CA LYS A 187 -6.36 -0.06 -0.23
C LYS A 187 -7.15 0.97 0.58
N ILE A 188 -7.49 2.11 -0.03
CA ILE A 188 -8.42 3.08 0.59
C ILE A 188 -9.81 2.45 0.74
N ALA A 189 -10.37 1.87 -0.32
CA ALA A 189 -11.70 1.23 -0.26
C ALA A 189 -11.75 0.12 0.80
N PHE A 190 -10.72 -0.73 0.84
CA PHE A 190 -10.58 -1.75 1.88
C PHE A 190 -10.57 -1.12 3.29
N ALA A 191 -9.76 -0.08 3.51
CA ALA A 191 -9.68 0.60 4.80
C ALA A 191 -11.02 1.22 5.23
N SER A 192 -11.68 1.94 4.31
CA SER A 192 -12.98 2.57 4.56
C SER A 192 -14.03 1.51 4.93
N SER A 193 -14.07 0.39 4.21
CA SER A 193 -15.00 -0.71 4.51
C SER A 193 -14.77 -1.31 5.91
N ALA A 194 -13.50 -1.58 6.27
CA ALA A 194 -13.16 -2.16 7.57
C ALA A 194 -13.51 -1.24 8.75
N SER A 195 -13.42 0.09 8.56
CA SER A 195 -13.80 1.05 9.61
C SER A 195 -15.31 1.09 9.88
N SER A 196 -16.13 0.61 8.95
CA SER A 196 -17.60 0.62 9.07
C SER A 196 -18.12 -0.35 10.12
N ASP A 197 -17.33 -1.39 10.45
CA ASP A 197 -17.65 -2.36 11.51
C ASP A 197 -17.66 -1.70 12.91
N ASN A 198 -17.09 -0.50 13.03
CA ASN A 198 -17.18 0.35 14.20
C ASN A 198 -16.70 -0.34 15.49
N ASP A 199 -15.67 -1.19 15.40
CA ASP A 199 -15.05 -1.86 16.53
C ASP A 199 -13.51 -1.75 16.49
N VAL A 200 -12.84 -2.18 17.56
CA VAL A 200 -11.37 -2.07 17.67
C VAL A 200 -10.65 -2.85 16.56
N ALA A 201 -11.19 -3.98 16.12
CA ALA A 201 -10.59 -4.82 15.09
C ALA A 201 -10.72 -4.18 13.69
N GLY A 202 -11.90 -3.64 13.38
CA GLY A 202 -12.21 -2.89 12.16
C GLY A 202 -11.33 -1.65 12.03
N PHE A 203 -11.21 -0.82 13.07
CA PHE A 203 -10.31 0.35 13.05
C PHE A 203 -8.82 -0.05 12.96
N THR A 204 -8.40 -1.16 13.58
CA THR A 204 -7.03 -1.67 13.43
C THR A 204 -6.77 -2.09 11.98
N THR A 205 -7.72 -2.77 11.35
CA THR A 205 -7.65 -3.20 9.94
C THR A 205 -7.66 -2.00 9.00
N ALA A 206 -8.51 -1.00 9.25
CA ALA A 206 -8.56 0.26 8.52
C ALA A 206 -7.21 0.99 8.56
N LEU A 207 -6.59 1.06 9.75
CA LEU A 207 -5.27 1.70 9.92
C LEU A 207 -4.20 1.02 9.05
N ILE A 208 -4.19 -0.32 8.99
CA ILE A 208 -3.29 -1.07 8.13
C ILE A 208 -3.55 -0.74 6.65
N GLY A 209 -4.83 -0.71 6.24
CA GLY A 209 -5.22 -0.38 4.86
C GLY A 209 -4.78 1.01 4.41
N TYR A 210 -5.04 2.05 5.22
CA TYR A 210 -4.61 3.42 4.90
C TYR A 210 -3.08 3.56 4.87
N ARG A 211 -2.35 2.90 5.78
CA ARG A 211 -0.87 2.89 5.74
C ARG A 211 -0.33 2.19 4.49
N GLN A 212 -0.95 1.09 4.05
CA GLN A 212 -0.59 0.46 2.79
C GLN A 212 -0.85 1.41 1.60
N ALA A 213 -2.01 2.09 1.57
CA ALA A 213 -2.31 3.08 0.53
C ALA A 213 -1.27 4.20 0.48
N TRP A 214 -0.83 4.71 1.63
CA TRP A 214 0.22 5.72 1.75
C TRP A 214 1.56 5.24 1.17
N ILE A 215 1.99 4.01 1.51
CA ILE A 215 3.22 3.40 0.98
C ILE A 215 3.14 3.27 -0.55
N PHE A 216 2.01 2.78 -1.09
CA PHE A 216 1.84 2.67 -2.54
C PHE A 216 1.85 4.04 -3.21
N CYS A 217 1.21 5.05 -2.63
CA CYS A 217 1.23 6.43 -3.15
C CYS A 217 2.66 6.98 -3.23
N LEU A 218 3.47 6.82 -2.17
CA LEU A 218 4.88 7.21 -2.19
C LEU A 218 5.68 6.53 -3.30
N ARG A 219 5.52 5.21 -3.48
CA ARG A 219 6.25 4.46 -4.53
C ARG A 219 5.86 4.94 -5.92
N VAL A 220 4.60 5.31 -6.13
CA VAL A 220 4.14 5.93 -7.38
C VAL A 220 4.84 7.27 -7.57
N LEU A 221 4.88 8.13 -6.55
CA LEU A 221 5.55 9.42 -6.60
C LEU A 221 7.06 9.32 -6.88
N GLU A 222 7.76 8.37 -6.24
CA GLU A 222 9.19 8.10 -6.49
C GLU A 222 9.43 7.66 -7.95
N SER A 223 8.57 6.79 -8.46
CA SER A 223 8.64 6.30 -9.84
C SER A 223 8.36 7.42 -10.84
N LEU A 224 7.32 8.22 -10.61
CA LEU A 224 6.99 9.40 -11.42
C LEU A 224 8.11 10.44 -11.38
N GLY A 225 8.73 10.66 -10.20
CA GLY A 225 9.87 11.57 -10.05
C GLY A 225 11.08 11.11 -10.88
N SER A 226 11.33 9.80 -10.91
CA SER A 226 12.37 9.20 -11.75
C SER A 226 12.05 9.35 -13.24
N CYS A 227 10.80 9.14 -13.66
CA CYS A 227 10.36 9.40 -15.03
C CYS A 227 10.52 10.88 -15.41
N TYR A 228 10.14 11.80 -14.51
CA TYR A 228 10.25 13.24 -14.74
C TYR A 228 11.70 13.68 -14.94
N ALA A 229 12.60 13.25 -14.05
CA ALA A 229 14.04 13.55 -14.13
C ALA A 229 14.66 13.05 -15.43
N ARG A 230 14.24 11.88 -15.92
CA ARG A 230 14.72 11.26 -17.17
C ARG A 230 13.96 11.74 -18.41
N ARG A 231 12.98 12.65 -18.25
CA ARG A 231 12.11 13.17 -19.33
C ARG A 231 11.37 12.06 -20.08
N VAL A 232 10.97 11.03 -19.35
CA VAL A 232 10.12 9.95 -19.86
C VAL A 232 8.69 10.46 -19.98
N GLY A 233 8.14 10.42 -21.21
CA GLY A 233 6.83 10.99 -21.53
C GLY A 233 6.84 12.52 -21.61
N ARG A 234 5.65 13.14 -21.52
CA ARG A 234 5.50 14.61 -21.52
C ARG A 234 5.71 15.14 -20.10
N GLY A 235 6.81 15.87 -19.87
CA GLY A 235 7.20 16.35 -18.54
C GLY A 235 6.10 17.10 -17.78
N GLN A 236 5.32 17.95 -18.46
CA GLN A 236 4.20 18.69 -17.83
C GLN A 236 3.15 17.74 -17.21
N THR A 237 2.76 16.69 -17.93
CA THR A 237 1.77 15.71 -17.42
C THR A 237 2.28 14.96 -16.20
N VAL A 238 3.58 14.62 -16.16
CA VAL A 238 4.18 13.94 -15.00
C VAL A 238 4.26 14.88 -13.79
N HIS A 239 4.54 16.17 -14.02
CA HIS A 239 4.53 17.19 -12.96
C HIS A 239 3.15 17.33 -12.31
N GLU A 240 2.08 17.39 -13.11
CA GLU A 240 0.70 17.44 -12.62
C GLU A 240 0.37 16.21 -11.75
N PHE A 241 0.77 15.00 -12.17
CA PHE A 241 0.57 13.79 -11.36
C PHE A 241 1.34 13.81 -10.03
N LEU A 242 2.55 14.37 -10.02
CA LEU A 242 3.36 14.51 -8.81
C LEU A 242 2.72 15.47 -7.81
N ASP A 243 2.22 16.62 -8.27
CA ASP A 243 1.56 17.59 -7.39
C ASP A 243 0.29 17.01 -6.79
N GLU A 244 -0.59 16.45 -7.62
CA GLU A 244 -1.83 15.85 -7.16
C GLU A 244 -1.60 14.65 -6.22
N GLY A 245 -0.57 13.85 -6.47
CA GLY A 245 -0.24 12.71 -5.62
C GLY A 245 0.32 13.13 -4.25
N ARG A 246 1.03 14.25 -4.15
CA ARG A 246 1.47 14.81 -2.86
C ARG A 246 0.30 15.30 -2.03
N ASP A 247 -0.65 15.97 -2.66
CA ASP A 247 -1.88 16.38 -1.97
C ASP A 247 -2.67 15.16 -1.50
N LEU A 248 -2.80 14.13 -2.35
CA LEU A 248 -3.46 12.88 -1.98
C LEU A 248 -2.76 12.18 -0.82
N LEU A 249 -1.43 12.25 -0.76
CA LEU A 249 -0.65 11.70 0.34
C LEU A 249 -1.02 12.38 1.67
N ALA A 250 -1.16 13.70 1.69
CA ALA A 250 -1.59 14.45 2.86
C ALA A 250 -3.04 14.11 3.28
N ASP A 251 -3.93 13.88 2.31
CA ASP A 251 -5.29 13.40 2.58
C ASP A 251 -5.27 12.01 3.25
N ILE A 252 -4.44 11.08 2.76
CA ILE A 252 -4.29 9.75 3.34
C ILE A 252 -3.70 9.84 4.76
N GLU A 253 -2.69 10.69 4.98
CA GLU A 253 -2.13 10.92 6.32
C GLU A 253 -3.18 11.45 7.30
N SER A 254 -4.06 12.36 6.84
CA SER A 254 -5.16 12.86 7.65
C SER A 254 -6.12 11.73 8.04
N ARG A 255 -6.46 10.81 7.12
CA ARG A 255 -7.26 9.61 7.42
C ARG A 255 -6.58 8.68 8.42
N ILE A 256 -5.25 8.50 8.32
CA ILE A 256 -4.48 7.72 9.29
C ILE A 256 -4.62 8.33 10.70
N ALA A 257 -4.46 9.65 10.82
CA ALA A 257 -4.57 10.35 12.11
C ALA A 257 -5.98 10.25 12.72
N GLU A 258 -7.03 10.37 11.88
CA GLU A 258 -8.42 10.19 12.29
C GLU A 258 -8.65 8.78 12.87
N VAL A 259 -8.25 7.74 12.13
CA VAL A 259 -8.38 6.33 12.55
C VAL A 259 -7.60 6.04 13.83
N GLU A 260 -6.38 6.59 13.98
CA GLU A 260 -5.58 6.43 15.19
C GLU A 260 -6.20 7.11 16.42
N SER A 261 -6.82 8.28 16.23
CA SER A 261 -7.56 8.97 17.29
C SER A 261 -8.75 8.12 17.78
N GLU A 262 -9.53 7.60 16.83
CA GLU A 262 -10.71 6.79 17.12
C GLU A 262 -10.35 5.46 17.79
N LEU A 263 -9.28 4.81 17.32
CA LEU A 263 -8.78 3.58 17.93
C LEU A 263 -8.33 3.79 19.38
N ARG A 264 -7.67 4.92 19.69
CA ARG A 264 -7.28 5.27 21.07
C ARG A 264 -8.50 5.51 21.96
N PHE A 265 -9.48 6.26 21.46
CA PHE A 265 -10.73 6.52 22.19
C PHE A 265 -11.44 5.23 22.58
N ARG A 266 -11.58 4.29 21.64
CA ARG A 266 -12.26 3.00 21.89
C ARG A 266 -11.53 2.12 22.88
N LYS A 267 -10.20 2.04 22.78
CA LYS A 267 -9.40 1.27 23.75
C LYS A 267 -9.55 1.82 25.17
N GLY A 268 -9.57 3.15 25.33
CA GLY A 268 -9.76 3.79 26.65
C GLY A 268 -11.13 3.55 27.29
N ASN A 269 -12.17 3.25 26.51
CA ASN A 269 -13.51 2.94 27.03
C ASN A 269 -13.72 1.46 27.37
N THR A 270 -12.73 0.59 27.12
CA THR A 270 -12.83 -0.86 27.36
C THR A 270 -12.20 -1.27 28.71
N GLU A 271 -11.52 -0.33 29.39
CA GLU A 271 -10.93 -0.50 30.72
C GLU A 271 -11.90 -0.08 31.84
#